data_AF-A0A7J4LD46-F1
#
_entry.id   AF-A0A7J4LD46-F1
#
_cell.length_a   1.000
_cell.length_b   1.000
_cell.length_c   1.000
_cell.angle_alpha   90.00
_cell.angle_beta   90.00
_cell.angle_gamma   90.00
#
_symmetry.space_group_name_H-M   'P 1'
#
loop_
_entity.id
_entity.type
_entity.pdbx_description
1 polymer ?
#
loop_
_entity_poly.entity_id
_entity_poly.type
_entity_poly.pdbx_seq_one_letter_code
_entity_poly.pdbx_strand_id
1 'polypeptide(L)'
;MRKAQSISINTIVVAAIALIVLVVLIAIFGGRIRNFGEDSRSCQSQGGVGCFESCDSDTLVAAGNQPGIYTNLPGTDCEDQGENDKCCVLVVPTGG
;
A
#
# COMPACT_ATOMS: atom_id res chain seq x y z
N MET A 1 -45.59 21.31 -27.11
CA MET A 1 -45.97 20.82 -25.76
C MET A 1 -44.75 20.95 -24.84
N ARG A 2 -44.71 21.95 -23.96
CA ARG A 2 -43.65 22.07 -22.95
C ARG A 2 -44.01 21.13 -21.81
N LYS A 3 -43.49 19.89 -21.85
CA LYS A 3 -43.49 19.01 -20.67
C LYS A 3 -42.55 19.63 -19.65
N ALA A 4 -43.07 20.55 -18.84
CA ALA A 4 -42.48 20.82 -17.54
C ALA A 4 -42.57 19.50 -16.78
N GLN A 5 -41.48 18.74 -16.75
CA GLN A 5 -41.33 17.63 -15.84
C GLN A 5 -41.51 18.22 -14.44
N SER A 6 -42.69 18.05 -13.86
CA SER A 6 -42.83 18.06 -12.42
C SER A 6 -42.05 16.85 -11.94
N ILE A 7 -40.74 17.05 -11.71
CA ILE A 7 -39.95 16.08 -10.99
C ILE A 7 -40.67 15.92 -9.65
N SER A 8 -41.32 14.77 -9.48
CA SER A 8 -42.07 14.46 -8.26
C SER A 8 -41.13 14.65 -7.08
N ILE A 9 -41.63 15.26 -6.00
CA ILE A 9 -40.87 15.47 -4.76
C ILE A 9 -40.22 14.15 -4.29
N ASN A 10 -40.88 13.01 -4.49
CA ASN A 10 -40.31 11.69 -4.18
C ASN A 10 -38.99 11.43 -4.93
N THR A 11 -38.88 11.86 -6.18
CA THR A 11 -37.67 11.68 -7.00
C THR A 11 -36.50 12.48 -6.41
N ILE A 12 -36.77 13.71 -5.95
CA ILE A 12 -35.75 14.57 -5.32
C ILE A 12 -35.27 13.94 -4.01
N VAL A 13 -36.22 13.45 -3.20
CA VAL A 13 -35.90 12.79 -1.92
C VAL A 13 -35.06 11.53 -2.14
N VAL A 14 -35.43 10.67 -3.10
CA VAL A 14 -34.68 9.45 -3.42
C VAL A 14 -33.29 9.78 -3.96
N ALA A 15 -33.16 10.78 -4.83
CA ALA A 15 -31.87 11.22 -5.35
C ALA A 15 -30.94 11.75 -4.23
N ALA A 16 -31.49 12.49 -3.27
CA ALA A 16 -30.73 12.98 -2.11
C ALA A 16 -30.22 11.83 -1.23
N ILE A 17 -31.07 10.84 -0.92
CA ILE A 17 -30.68 9.66 -0.13
C ILE A 17 -29.59 8.87 -0.86
N ALA A 18 -29.74 8.66 -2.17
CA ALA A 18 -28.75 7.93 -2.97
C ALA A 18 -27.38 8.64 -2.97
N LEU A 19 -27.36 9.98 -3.08
CA LEU A 19 -26.12 10.76 -3.00
C LEU A 19 -25.45 10.64 -1.63
N ILE A 20 -26.22 10.72 -0.54
CA ILE A 20 -25.68 10.58 0.82
C ILE A 20 -25.05 9.20 1.01
N VAL A 21 -25.75 8.14 0.61
CA VAL A 21 -25.24 6.77 0.70
C VAL A 21 -23.95 6.64 -0.12
N LEU A 22 -23.91 7.18 -1.33
CA LEU A 22 -22.71 7.15 -2.17
C LEU A 22 -21.50 7.81 -1.48
N VAL A 23 -21.68 9.00 -0.89
CA VAL A 23 -20.62 9.71 -0.16
C VAL A 23 -20.13 8.88 1.03
N VAL A 24 -21.04 8.28 1.79
CA VAL A 24 -20.69 7.41 2.93
C VAL A 24 -19.90 6.19 2.46
N LEU A 25 -20.30 5.55 1.36
CA LEU A 25 -19.57 4.41 0.80
C LEU A 25 -18.17 4.82 0.35
N ILE A 26 -18.02 5.96 -0.35
CA ILE A 26 -16.69 6.46 -0.76
C ILE A 26 -15.82 6.76 0.46
N ALA A 27 -16.37 7.35 1.52
CA ALA A 27 -15.61 7.64 2.74
C ALA A 27 -15.11 6.37 3.43
N ILE A 28 -15.94 5.33 3.52
CA ILE A 28 -15.57 4.05 4.16
C ILE A 28 -14.62 3.25 3.29
N PHE A 29 -14.93 3.10 2.00
CA PHE A 29 -14.13 2.29 1.08
C PHE A 29 -12.82 2.99 0.67
N GLY A 30 -12.84 4.31 0.51
CA GLY A 30 -11.66 5.11 0.17
C GLY A 30 -10.56 5.01 1.23
N GLY A 31 -10.93 5.00 2.53
CA GLY A 31 -9.97 4.80 3.61
C GLY A 31 -9.27 3.44 3.57
N ARG A 32 -9.99 2.37 3.20
CA ARG A 32 -9.40 1.01 3.15
C ARG A 32 -8.49 0.79 1.95
N ILE A 33 -8.80 1.37 0.79
CA ILE A 33 -8.00 1.21 -0.44
C ILE A 33 -6.59 1.78 -0.26
N ARG A 34 -6.45 2.87 0.51
CA ARG A 34 -5.15 3.47 0.81
C ARG A 34 -4.24 2.50 1.58
N ASN A 35 -4.76 1.88 2.63
CA ASN A 35 -3.99 0.92 3.43
C ASN A 35 -3.57 -0.32 2.65
N PHE A 36 -4.41 -0.83 1.73
CA PHE A 36 -4.04 -1.99 0.90
C PHE A 36 -2.84 -1.73 -0.03
N GLY A 37 -2.67 -0.48 -0.49
CA GLY A 37 -1.52 -0.11 -1.32
C GLY A 37 -0.21 -0.12 -0.54
N GLU A 38 -0.24 0.37 0.70
CA GLU A 38 0.95 0.46 1.58
C GLU A 38 1.43 -0.92 2.01
N ASP A 39 0.53 -1.83 2.40
CA ASP A 39 0.90 -3.19 2.81
C ASP A 39 1.60 -3.97 1.68
N SER A 40 1.13 -3.81 0.44
CA SER A 40 1.69 -4.51 -0.73
C SER A 40 3.11 -4.09 -1.10
N ARG A 41 3.51 -2.86 -0.74
CA ARG A 41 4.85 -2.32 -0.99
C ARG A 41 5.81 -2.55 0.16
N SER A 42 5.32 -2.95 1.33
CA SER A 42 6.17 -3.16 2.49
C SER A 42 7.29 -4.17 2.20
N CYS A 43 8.53 -3.78 2.50
CA CYS A 43 9.72 -4.61 2.30
C CYS A 43 9.54 -6.01 2.92
N GLN A 44 8.93 -6.06 4.12
CA GLN A 44 8.66 -7.31 4.82
C GLN A 44 7.60 -8.18 4.14
N SER A 45 6.56 -7.60 3.53
CA SER A 45 5.58 -8.38 2.76
C SER A 45 6.16 -8.96 1.47
N GLN A 46 7.24 -8.36 0.95
CA GLN A 46 7.98 -8.86 -0.21
C GLN A 46 9.11 -9.84 0.18
N GLY A 47 9.19 -10.25 1.45
CA GLY A 47 10.19 -11.20 1.94
C GLY A 47 11.54 -10.57 2.34
N GLY A 48 11.62 -9.24 2.37
CA GLY A 48 12.78 -8.53 2.89
C GLY A 48 12.84 -8.52 4.42
N VAL A 49 14.02 -8.29 4.96
CA VAL A 49 14.27 -8.27 6.41
C VAL A 49 14.10 -6.89 7.04
N GLY A 50 13.94 -5.85 6.21
CA GLY A 50 13.74 -4.47 6.64
C GLY A 50 14.40 -3.46 5.70
N CYS A 51 14.25 -2.19 6.05
CA CYS A 51 14.85 -1.06 5.35
C CYS A 51 16.19 -0.70 6.00
N PHE A 52 17.27 -0.71 5.21
CA PHE A 52 18.62 -0.43 5.67
C PHE A 52 19.38 0.41 4.63
N GLU A 53 20.30 1.27 5.06
CA GLU A 53 21.13 2.09 4.16
C GLU A 53 21.98 1.23 3.19
N SER A 54 22.38 0.04 3.65
CA SER A 54 23.08 -0.95 2.83
C SER A 54 22.63 -2.38 3.14
N CYS A 55 22.75 -3.25 2.14
CA CYS A 55 22.49 -4.68 2.28
C CYS A 55 23.78 -5.47 2.55
N ASP A 56 24.70 -4.87 3.31
CA ASP A 56 25.91 -5.55 3.75
C ASP A 56 25.57 -6.57 4.85
N SER A 57 26.15 -7.76 4.74
CA SER A 57 25.91 -8.85 5.68
C SER A 57 26.27 -8.47 7.12
N ASP A 58 27.35 -7.70 7.31
CA ASP A 58 27.79 -7.28 8.65
C ASP A 58 26.77 -6.34 9.32
N THR A 59 26.23 -5.38 8.57
CA THR A 59 25.20 -4.45 9.07
C THR A 59 23.93 -5.20 9.46
N LEU A 60 23.51 -6.14 8.62
CA LEU A 60 22.27 -6.91 8.84
C LEU A 60 22.41 -7.89 10.00
N VAL A 61 23.57 -8.53 10.17
CA VAL A 61 23.85 -9.39 11.32
C VAL A 61 23.96 -8.58 12.61
N ALA A 62 24.57 -7.39 12.57
CA ALA A 62 24.59 -6.48 13.72
C ALA A 62 23.17 -6.02 14.12
N ALA A 63 22.26 -5.91 13.16
CA ALA A 63 20.83 -5.65 13.38
C ALA A 63 20.04 -6.89 13.86
N GLY A 64 20.68 -8.06 13.99
CA GLY A 64 20.06 -9.30 14.50
C GLY A 64 19.50 -10.23 13.42
N ASN A 65 19.80 -9.99 12.14
CA ASN A 65 19.39 -10.88 11.05
C ASN A 65 20.35 -12.06 10.87
N GLN A 66 19.90 -13.07 10.13
CA GLN A 66 20.69 -14.26 9.86
C GLN A 66 21.92 -13.93 8.99
N PRO A 67 23.08 -14.58 9.20
CA PRO A 67 24.21 -14.41 8.31
C PRO A 67 23.89 -14.97 6.91
N GLY A 68 24.19 -14.20 5.86
CA GLY A 68 23.94 -14.61 4.48
C GLY A 68 24.22 -13.51 3.47
N ILE A 69 23.96 -13.80 2.20
CA ILE A 69 24.10 -12.83 1.10
C ILE A 69 22.79 -12.11 0.94
N TYR A 70 22.84 -10.79 1.04
CA TYR A 70 21.67 -9.94 0.86
C TYR A 70 21.76 -9.17 -0.45
N THR A 71 20.61 -8.94 -1.07
CA THR A 71 20.49 -8.09 -2.25
C THR A 71 19.40 -7.04 -2.05
N ASN A 72 19.51 -5.94 -2.78
CA ASN A 72 18.49 -4.89 -2.80
C ASN A 72 17.29 -5.36 -3.63
N LEU A 73 16.10 -5.28 -3.04
CA LEU A 73 14.82 -5.41 -3.71
C LEU A 73 14.23 -4.01 -3.95
N PRO A 74 14.23 -3.49 -5.20
CA PRO A 74 13.65 -2.17 -5.50
C PRO A 74 12.11 -2.21 -5.53
N GLY A 75 11.47 -1.05 -5.45
CA GLY A 75 10.01 -0.92 -5.54
C GLY A 75 9.31 -1.25 -4.22
N THR A 76 9.95 -0.93 -3.10
CA THR A 76 9.41 -1.14 -1.74
C THR A 76 9.14 0.20 -1.06
N ASP A 77 8.48 0.15 0.08
CA ASP A 77 8.23 1.30 0.96
C ASP A 77 9.50 1.91 1.59
N CYS A 78 10.68 1.29 1.43
CA CYS A 78 11.94 1.84 1.93
C CYS A 78 12.33 3.14 1.21
N GLU A 79 11.91 3.30 -0.05
CA GLU A 79 12.14 4.52 -0.84
C GLU A 79 11.40 5.73 -0.24
N ASP A 80 10.33 5.50 0.53
CA ASP A 80 9.53 6.54 1.20
C ASP A 80 10.00 6.83 2.65
N GLN A 81 10.86 5.97 3.23
CA GLN A 81 11.31 6.08 4.63
C GLN A 81 12.63 6.83 4.80
N GLY A 82 13.51 6.84 3.79
CA GLY A 82 14.79 7.57 3.84
C GLY A 82 15.45 7.66 2.47
N GLU A 83 16.25 8.71 2.23
CA GLU A 83 16.83 9.01 0.90
C GLU A 83 17.78 7.92 0.36
N ASN A 84 18.15 6.89 1.15
CA ASN A 84 19.02 5.81 0.73
C ASN A 84 18.63 4.43 1.30
N ASP A 85 17.45 4.30 1.89
CA ASP A 85 17.04 3.04 2.50
C ASP A 85 16.65 2.03 1.43
N LYS A 86 17.27 0.85 1.50
CA LYS A 86 17.09 -0.27 0.58
C LYS A 86 16.39 -1.40 1.30
N CYS A 87 15.49 -2.08 0.61
CA CYS A 87 14.95 -3.32 1.13
C CYS A 87 15.94 -4.46 0.88
N CYS A 88 16.36 -5.14 1.94
CA CYS A 88 17.32 -6.22 1.82
C CYS A 88 16.62 -7.58 1.90
N VAL A 89 16.85 -8.45 0.93
CA VAL A 89 16.32 -9.83 0.89
C VAL A 89 17.46 -10.84 0.93
N LEU A 90 17.29 -11.90 1.72
CA LEU A 90 18.25 -12.99 1.81
C LEU A 90 18.20 -13.85 0.55
N VAL A 91 19.31 -13.90 -0.18
CA VAL A 91 19.46 -14.79 -1.34
C VAL A 91 20.00 -16.12 -0.84
N VAL A 92 19.15 -17.13 -0.78
CA VAL A 92 19.59 -18.50 -0.52
C VAL A 92 20.12 -19.06 -1.84
N PRO A 93 21.41 -19.44 -1.93
CA PRO A 93 21.93 -20.06 -3.15
C PRO A 93 21.19 -21.37 -3.38
N THR A 94 20.31 -21.42 -4.37
CA THR A 94 19.76 -22.68 -4.87
C THR A 94 20.87 -23.41 -5.61
N GLY A 95 21.63 -24.22 -4.87
CA GLY A 95 22.63 -25.13 -5.43
C GLY A 95 21.97 -26.08 -6.43
N GLY A 96 22.46 -26.05 -7.67
CA GLY A 96 22.28 -27.11 -8.66
C GLY A 96 23.40 -28.13 -8.56
#